data_AF-A0A950CRP7-F1
#
_entry.id   AF-A0A950CRP7-F1
#
_cell.length_a   1.000
_cell.length_b   1.000
_cell.length_c   1.000
_cell.angle_alpha   90.00
_cell.angle_beta   90.00
_cell.angle_gamma   90.00
#
_symmetry.space_group_name_H-M   'P 1'
#
loop_
_entity.id
_entity.type
_entity.pdbx_description
1 polymer ?
#
loop_
_entity_poly.entity_id
_entity_poly.type
_entity_poly.pdbx_seq_one_letter_code
_entity_poly.pdbx_strand_id
1 'polypeptide(L)'
;MILTTPFCLTARPPIGQQNVAVNATVNNYAKAAFEEISGGGAWTQNGNNYALTYNVGPGGGSATFDLGIVNAVTGPSDLLSGSFATSASGVFSLSGLGSLSGLAAGQADTQPVVNFTSGAAGTYRETLTLNATGSNASGYVGVLAPETLTITVNVGQNYALTTRADTITGGAGNNLITATAGTLNAKDVIDGGVGGFNVLALNGAGSYNLALPQTLVDISKITAKEGQAAYKPANGSVDIASTRQTIYLRDGLNAALDVASDTAVNTQDPNAAGITIYGANNSATINLGSGNDTVYLGSSAETVNGGVGSNSYHVTATTIGATINGISGEDSLYISGGGSMVMGRNITGIENVYLQNPAAGVVQPDYTFVANATKGLIINGSAYNDTITAGDVSQTINGAAGNDRIIVNAITAGALVHGGSGTNTLEITGGGVAVMNSSDTSLQYIQLDAATDLTLSNQNSMTIEGSGGNDAFNIGTGSDTFVGGNGNEDYVFGSRFGQDVINNVASSGSGMAHGQIDFLSGITDQNLWFRQTGNDLEIDHLGTTQKITVSNWFGGNNSAQVQRFNAGGLALDSQVSQLVAAMASYAASNASFNPATAHTMPTNTALQATIAASWHH
;
A
#
# COMPACT_ATOMS: atom_id res chain seq x y z
N MET A 1 -80.61 -20.31 80.69
CA MET A 1 -81.27 -19.12 81.26
C MET A 1 -80.99 -17.96 80.32
N ILE A 2 -82.01 -17.53 79.59
CA ILE A 2 -81.98 -16.39 78.65
C ILE A 2 -82.04 -15.10 79.48
N LEU A 3 -81.38 -14.02 79.04
CA LEU A 3 -81.94 -12.68 79.20
C LEU A 3 -81.36 -11.69 78.18
N THR A 4 -82.30 -11.14 77.41
CA THR A 4 -82.28 -10.11 76.39
C THR A 4 -82.14 -8.69 76.98
N THR A 5 -81.66 -7.71 76.21
CA THR A 5 -82.49 -6.55 75.79
C THR A 5 -81.74 -5.59 74.83
N PRO A 6 -82.45 -4.84 73.94
CA PRO A 6 -81.88 -4.12 72.79
C PRO A 6 -82.00 -2.58 72.91
N PHE A 7 -81.30 -1.80 72.06
CA PHE A 7 -81.65 -0.39 71.83
C PHE A 7 -81.39 0.12 70.39
N CYS A 8 -82.17 1.16 70.07
CA CYS A 8 -82.67 1.68 68.80
C CYS A 8 -81.70 2.58 67.99
N LEU A 9 -81.92 2.65 66.66
CA LEU A 9 -81.26 3.53 65.68
C LEU A 9 -81.96 4.90 65.55
N THR A 10 -81.18 5.95 65.24
CA THR A 10 -81.62 7.20 64.60
C THR A 10 -80.60 7.66 63.54
N ALA A 11 -81.09 8.15 62.39
CA ALA A 11 -80.37 8.40 61.15
C ALA A 11 -79.50 9.68 61.12
N ARG A 12 -78.50 9.71 60.22
CA ARG A 12 -77.35 10.66 60.16
C ARG A 12 -77.47 11.68 58.99
N PRO A 13 -76.93 12.92 59.11
CA PRO A 13 -76.94 13.95 58.05
C PRO A 13 -75.83 13.77 56.98
N PRO A 14 -75.92 14.45 55.81
CA PRO A 14 -75.05 14.22 54.65
C PRO A 14 -73.64 14.80 54.79
N ILE A 15 -72.68 14.17 54.12
CA ILE A 15 -71.24 14.29 54.35
C ILE A 15 -70.63 15.43 53.53
N GLY A 16 -69.82 16.29 54.17
CA GLY A 16 -69.10 17.41 53.54
C GLY A 16 -67.89 16.98 52.68
N GLN A 17 -67.26 17.95 52.02
CA GLN A 17 -66.15 17.78 51.06
C GLN A 17 -65.11 16.79 51.58
N GLN A 18 -64.90 15.71 50.82
CA GLN A 18 -63.92 14.69 51.14
C GLN A 18 -62.64 14.94 50.36
N ASN A 19 -61.56 15.20 51.09
CA ASN A 19 -60.22 15.05 50.55
C ASN A 19 -59.91 13.55 50.55
N VAL A 20 -60.00 12.94 49.37
CA VAL A 20 -59.60 11.55 49.17
C VAL A 20 -58.08 11.55 48.97
N ALA A 21 -57.35 11.04 49.95
CA ALA A 21 -55.94 10.72 49.75
C ALA A 21 -55.87 9.56 48.75
N VAL A 22 -55.48 9.87 47.50
CA VAL A 22 -55.18 8.84 46.50
C VAL A 22 -53.77 8.36 46.77
N ASN A 23 -53.66 7.23 47.49
CA ASN A 23 -52.40 6.52 47.60
C ASN A 23 -52.25 5.65 46.35
N ALA A 24 -51.35 6.04 45.44
CA ALA A 24 -50.93 5.19 44.34
C ALA A 24 -49.72 4.38 44.78
N THR A 25 -49.82 3.05 44.73
CA THR A 25 -48.68 2.16 44.95
C THR A 25 -47.93 2.02 43.63
N VAL A 26 -46.69 2.52 43.56
CA VAL A 26 -45.78 2.21 42.45
C VAL A 26 -45.30 0.78 42.65
N ASN A 27 -45.93 -0.19 41.98
CA ASN A 27 -45.53 -1.62 42.03
C ASN A 27 -44.33 -1.91 41.10
N ASN A 28 -43.40 -0.97 40.99
CA ASN A 28 -42.21 -1.16 40.19
C ASN A 28 -41.12 -1.74 41.08
N TYR A 29 -41.02 -3.08 41.10
CA TYR A 29 -40.09 -3.78 41.96
C TYR A 29 -38.64 -3.42 41.63
N ALA A 30 -37.79 -3.38 42.66
CA ALA A 30 -36.36 -3.27 42.50
C ALA A 30 -35.82 -4.40 41.61
N LYS A 31 -34.82 -4.09 40.79
CA LYS A 31 -34.10 -5.07 39.97
C LYS A 31 -32.62 -4.96 40.26
N ALA A 32 -32.07 -5.91 41.02
CA ALA A 32 -30.64 -5.96 41.25
C ALA A 32 -29.90 -6.35 39.95
N ALA A 33 -28.72 -5.78 39.75
CA ALA A 33 -27.81 -6.20 38.71
C ALA A 33 -26.37 -5.94 39.14
N PHE A 34 -25.47 -6.85 38.79
CA PHE A 34 -24.04 -6.58 38.82
C PHE A 34 -23.60 -5.81 37.58
N GLU A 35 -22.61 -4.95 37.75
CA GLU A 35 -21.88 -4.29 36.66
C GLU A 35 -20.38 -4.28 36.96
N GLU A 36 -19.56 -4.32 35.92
CA GLU A 36 -18.12 -4.12 36.02
C GLU A 36 -17.82 -2.62 35.84
N ILE A 37 -17.14 -2.03 36.81
CA ILE A 37 -16.74 -0.61 36.77
C ILE A 37 -15.33 -0.50 36.17
N SER A 38 -14.41 -1.37 36.61
CA SER A 38 -13.01 -1.37 36.22
C SER A 38 -12.37 -2.75 36.44
N GLY A 39 -11.20 -2.99 35.85
CA GLY A 39 -10.41 -4.22 35.99
C GLY A 39 -10.20 -4.98 34.68
N GLY A 40 -11.20 -4.96 33.80
CA GLY A 40 -11.18 -5.58 32.49
C GLY A 40 -11.46 -7.09 32.54
N GLY A 41 -11.73 -7.65 31.35
CA GLY A 41 -12.04 -9.06 31.18
C GLY A 41 -13.24 -9.29 30.29
N ALA A 42 -13.59 -10.55 30.08
CA ALA A 42 -14.79 -10.91 29.35
C ALA A 42 -15.99 -11.00 30.32
N TRP A 43 -16.89 -10.01 30.26
CA TRP A 43 -18.13 -9.97 31.02
C TRP A 43 -19.30 -10.58 30.22
N THR A 44 -20.04 -11.50 30.83
CA THR A 44 -21.25 -12.10 30.24
C THR A 44 -22.36 -12.17 31.27
N GLN A 45 -23.62 -12.08 30.80
CA GLN A 45 -24.80 -12.18 31.65
C GLN A 45 -25.83 -13.13 31.01
N ASN A 46 -26.37 -14.05 31.80
CA ASN A 46 -27.49 -14.91 31.43
C ASN A 46 -28.53 -14.93 32.56
N GLY A 47 -29.58 -14.12 32.40
CA GLY A 47 -30.55 -13.86 33.45
C GLY A 47 -29.85 -13.24 34.66
N ASN A 48 -29.96 -13.92 35.80
CA ASN A 48 -29.39 -13.48 37.08
C ASN A 48 -27.96 -14.00 37.34
N ASN A 49 -27.36 -14.66 36.34
CA ASN A 49 -25.99 -15.18 36.44
C ASN A 49 -25.06 -14.32 35.59
N TYR A 50 -24.01 -13.84 36.22
CA TYR A 50 -22.95 -13.04 35.63
C TYR A 50 -21.65 -13.84 35.67
N ALA A 51 -20.83 -13.70 34.63
CA ALA A 51 -19.49 -14.27 34.62
C ALA A 51 -18.48 -13.24 34.12
N LEU A 52 -17.42 -13.06 34.89
CA LEU A 52 -16.24 -12.25 34.55
C LEU A 52 -15.05 -13.20 34.41
N THR A 53 -14.48 -13.29 33.20
CA THR A 53 -13.27 -14.10 32.96
C THR A 53 -12.09 -13.21 32.63
N TYR A 54 -10.98 -13.40 33.35
CA TYR A 54 -9.74 -12.66 33.14
C TYR A 54 -8.55 -13.61 33.03
N ASN A 55 -7.66 -13.36 32.07
CA ASN A 55 -6.49 -14.19 31.83
C ASN A 55 -5.22 -13.39 32.15
N VAL A 56 -4.32 -13.99 32.94
CA VAL A 56 -3.01 -13.42 33.27
C VAL A 56 -1.88 -14.31 32.77
N GLY A 57 -0.73 -13.70 32.57
CA GLY A 57 0.50 -14.37 32.15
C GLY A 57 1.12 -15.28 33.21
N PRO A 58 2.20 -15.98 32.85
CA PRO A 58 2.89 -16.90 33.74
C PRO A 58 3.80 -16.17 34.74
N GLY A 59 4.14 -16.83 35.85
CA GLY A 59 4.98 -16.26 36.92
C GLY A 59 4.19 -15.65 38.10
N GLY A 60 2.87 -15.80 38.08
CA GLY A 60 1.96 -15.24 39.07
C GLY A 60 1.35 -13.93 38.60
N GLY A 61 0.07 -13.76 38.88
CA GLY A 61 -0.70 -12.61 38.42
C GLY A 61 -1.51 -12.00 39.55
N SER A 62 -1.62 -10.69 39.53
CA SER A 62 -2.60 -9.94 40.31
C SER A 62 -3.59 -9.28 39.38
N ALA A 63 -4.85 -9.21 39.81
CA ALA A 63 -5.90 -8.47 39.12
C ALA A 63 -6.79 -7.82 40.16
N THR A 64 -7.33 -6.65 39.83
CA THR A 64 -8.27 -5.92 40.69
C THR A 64 -9.48 -5.60 39.84
N PHE A 65 -10.65 -5.94 40.34
CA PHE A 65 -11.93 -5.68 39.69
C PHE A 65 -12.77 -4.81 40.62
N ASP A 66 -13.14 -3.62 40.15
CA ASP A 66 -14.10 -2.75 40.82
C ASP A 66 -15.49 -3.09 40.29
N LEU A 67 -16.41 -3.42 41.19
CA LEU A 67 -17.75 -3.90 40.86
C LEU A 67 -18.81 -2.90 41.34
N GLY A 68 -19.89 -2.80 40.56
CA GLY A 68 -21.09 -2.06 40.92
C GLY A 68 -22.27 -2.99 41.14
N ILE A 69 -23.14 -2.62 42.08
CA ILE A 69 -24.47 -3.21 42.22
C ILE A 69 -25.48 -2.10 42.04
N VAL A 70 -26.30 -2.23 40.99
CA VAL A 70 -27.26 -1.19 40.60
C VAL A 70 -28.69 -1.69 40.77
N ASN A 71 -29.58 -0.77 41.17
CA ASN A 71 -31.01 -0.96 40.98
C ASN A 71 -31.35 -0.59 39.52
N ALA A 72 -31.32 -1.59 38.63
CA ALA A 72 -31.38 -1.45 37.16
C ALA A 72 -32.78 -1.07 36.62
N VAL A 73 -33.63 -0.48 37.45
CA VAL A 73 -34.98 -0.04 37.08
C VAL A 73 -34.95 1.42 36.64
N THR A 74 -35.70 1.76 35.59
CA THR A 74 -35.89 3.14 35.14
C THR A 74 -37.15 3.75 35.75
N GLY A 75 -37.03 4.96 36.30
CA GLY A 75 -38.11 5.65 37.03
C GLY A 75 -38.31 5.13 38.46
N PRO A 76 -39.21 5.71 39.27
CA PRO A 76 -39.37 5.32 40.68
C PRO A 76 -39.62 3.82 40.83
N SER A 77 -38.86 3.19 41.73
CA SER A 77 -38.96 1.76 42.05
C SER A 77 -38.84 1.55 43.56
N ASP A 78 -39.12 0.32 44.00
CA ASP A 78 -38.74 -0.12 45.33
C ASP A 78 -37.23 0.11 45.54
N LEU A 79 -36.85 0.44 46.78
CA LEU A 79 -35.46 0.54 47.19
C LEU A 79 -34.84 -0.86 47.24
N LEU A 80 -33.68 -1.01 46.61
CA LEU A 80 -32.89 -2.23 46.62
C LEU A 80 -31.98 -2.26 47.85
N SER A 81 -32.07 -3.36 48.62
CA SER A 81 -31.18 -3.65 49.75
C SER A 81 -30.76 -5.12 49.69
N GLY A 82 -29.69 -5.52 50.37
CA GLY A 82 -29.25 -6.91 50.33
C GLY A 82 -27.96 -7.19 51.07
N SER A 83 -27.54 -8.45 51.02
CA SER A 83 -26.29 -8.94 51.61
C SER A 83 -25.59 -9.92 50.69
N PHE A 84 -24.26 -9.91 50.70
CA PHE A 84 -23.45 -10.82 49.90
C PHE A 84 -23.14 -12.12 50.63
N ALA A 85 -23.17 -13.23 49.88
CA ALA A 85 -22.56 -14.49 50.24
C ALA A 85 -21.42 -14.78 49.25
N THR A 86 -20.29 -15.29 49.75
CA THR A 86 -19.07 -15.50 48.95
C THR A 86 -18.59 -16.95 49.07
N SER A 87 -17.81 -17.42 48.09
CA SER A 87 -17.26 -18.78 48.07
C SER A 87 -15.77 -18.74 48.46
N ALA A 88 -15.48 -18.51 49.75
CA ALA A 88 -14.14 -18.27 50.29
C ALA A 88 -12.97 -19.01 49.57
N SER A 89 -12.26 -18.30 48.69
CA SER A 89 -11.02 -18.76 48.07
C SER A 89 -9.84 -17.89 48.52
N GLY A 90 -8.79 -18.50 49.07
CA GLY A 90 -7.67 -17.78 49.71
C GLY A 90 -6.78 -16.94 48.77
N VAL A 91 -6.98 -17.06 47.46
CA VAL A 91 -6.30 -16.23 46.44
C VAL A 91 -7.11 -15.00 46.03
N PHE A 92 -8.36 -14.91 46.48
CA PHE A 92 -9.21 -13.73 46.31
C PHE A 92 -9.34 -12.98 47.65
N SER A 93 -9.13 -11.67 47.60
CA SER A 93 -9.36 -10.75 48.70
C SER A 93 -10.50 -9.80 48.32
N LEU A 94 -11.55 -9.83 49.13
CA LEU A 94 -12.80 -9.11 48.87
C LEU A 94 -12.93 -7.96 49.88
N SER A 95 -13.21 -6.75 49.39
CA SER A 95 -13.48 -5.57 50.23
C SER A 95 -14.73 -4.83 49.73
N GLY A 96 -15.32 -3.99 50.59
CA GLY A 96 -16.51 -3.21 50.22
C GLY A 96 -17.81 -4.00 50.12
N LEU A 97 -17.82 -5.29 50.49
CA LEU A 97 -19.02 -6.15 50.54
C LEU A 97 -19.86 -5.93 51.81
N GLY A 98 -20.12 -4.69 52.17
CA GLY A 98 -21.03 -4.34 53.26
C GLY A 98 -22.49 -4.72 52.96
N SER A 99 -23.39 -4.52 53.93
CA SER A 99 -24.82 -4.61 53.65
C SER A 99 -25.23 -3.48 52.70
N LEU A 100 -25.84 -3.85 51.58
CA LEU A 100 -26.45 -2.91 50.65
C LEU A 100 -27.76 -2.39 51.26
N SER A 101 -27.94 -1.08 51.32
CA SER A 101 -29.20 -0.52 51.83
C SER A 101 -29.70 0.65 51.00
N GLY A 102 -30.96 0.57 50.59
CA GLY A 102 -31.72 1.74 50.17
C GLY A 102 -31.38 2.31 48.79
N LEU A 103 -30.85 1.53 47.85
CA LEU A 103 -30.56 2.03 46.51
C LEU A 103 -31.86 2.32 45.74
N ALA A 104 -32.10 3.60 45.44
CA ALA A 104 -33.19 4.00 44.57
C ALA A 104 -32.93 3.58 43.12
N ALA A 105 -33.97 3.61 42.29
CA ALA A 105 -33.86 3.37 40.86
C ALA A 105 -32.69 4.12 40.21
N GLY A 106 -31.85 3.38 39.46
CA GLY A 106 -30.67 3.90 38.79
C GLY A 106 -29.47 4.22 39.69
N GLN A 107 -29.59 4.07 41.02
CA GLN A 107 -28.43 4.20 41.91
C GLN A 107 -27.64 2.90 41.99
N ALA A 108 -26.33 3.04 42.14
CA ALA A 108 -25.39 1.94 42.29
C ALA A 108 -24.55 2.09 43.58
N ASP A 109 -24.22 0.96 44.20
CA ASP A 109 -23.13 0.85 45.17
C ASP A 109 -21.87 0.37 44.44
N THR A 110 -20.83 1.19 44.45
CA THR A 110 -19.59 0.99 43.70
C THR A 110 -18.41 0.66 44.62
N GLN A 111 -18.68 0.32 45.88
CA GLN A 111 -17.65 -0.02 46.87
C GLN A 111 -17.07 -1.43 46.74
N PRO A 112 -17.78 -2.44 46.21
CA PRO A 112 -17.22 -3.79 46.09
C PRO A 112 -15.98 -3.86 45.20
N VAL A 113 -14.90 -4.38 45.77
CA VAL A 113 -13.63 -4.61 45.08
C VAL A 113 -13.20 -6.05 45.27
N VAL A 114 -12.81 -6.70 44.18
CA VAL A 114 -12.25 -8.05 44.16
C VAL A 114 -10.80 -7.99 43.73
N ASN A 115 -9.90 -8.35 44.63
CA ASN A 115 -8.49 -8.51 44.32
C ASN A 115 -8.17 -10.00 44.18
N PHE A 116 -7.41 -10.35 43.15
CA PHE A 116 -6.85 -11.67 42.95
C PHE A 116 -5.33 -11.58 43.06
N THR A 117 -4.69 -12.54 43.73
CA THR A 117 -3.24 -12.75 43.66
C THR A 117 -2.94 -14.25 43.74
N SER A 118 -2.24 -14.78 42.74
CA SER A 118 -1.69 -16.14 42.81
C SER A 118 -0.28 -16.17 42.24
N GLY A 119 0.60 -16.94 42.86
CA GLY A 119 1.92 -17.29 42.31
C GLY A 119 1.93 -18.58 41.48
N ALA A 120 0.82 -19.33 41.49
CA ALA A 120 0.68 -20.59 40.77
C ALA A 120 -0.26 -20.42 39.59
N ALA A 121 0.03 -21.16 38.52
CA ALA A 121 -0.86 -21.26 37.38
C ALA A 121 -2.10 -22.10 37.68
N GLY A 122 -3.15 -21.86 36.88
CA GLY A 122 -4.41 -22.58 36.98
C GLY A 122 -5.62 -21.65 36.89
N THR A 123 -6.79 -22.26 36.99
CA THR A 123 -8.08 -21.55 36.99
C THR A 123 -8.57 -21.40 38.42
N TYR A 124 -8.82 -20.15 38.81
CA TYR A 124 -9.33 -19.78 40.13
C TYR A 124 -10.70 -19.16 39.98
N ARG A 125 -11.62 -19.53 40.87
CA ARG A 125 -12.99 -19.03 40.86
C ARG A 125 -13.38 -18.45 42.20
N GLU A 126 -14.11 -17.35 42.15
CA GLU A 126 -14.81 -16.75 43.29
C GLU A 126 -16.25 -16.47 42.86
N THR A 127 -17.22 -16.74 43.73
CA THR A 127 -18.63 -16.53 43.43
C THR A 127 -19.23 -15.61 44.46
N LEU A 128 -19.72 -14.45 44.01
CA LEU A 128 -20.46 -13.50 44.81
C LEU A 128 -21.94 -13.70 44.53
N THR A 129 -22.72 -14.02 45.57
CA THR A 129 -24.19 -14.10 45.49
C THR A 129 -24.81 -12.97 46.28
N LEU A 130 -25.52 -12.08 45.60
CA LEU A 130 -26.30 -11.02 46.23
C LEU A 130 -27.70 -11.57 46.55
N ASN A 131 -27.98 -11.69 47.85
CA ASN A 131 -29.33 -11.96 48.34
C ASN A 131 -30.04 -10.64 48.55
N ALA A 132 -30.84 -10.23 47.57
CA ALA A 132 -31.47 -8.92 47.52
C ALA A 132 -32.93 -8.93 48.00
N THR A 133 -33.37 -7.77 48.47
CA THR A 133 -34.75 -7.44 48.83
C THR A 133 -35.15 -6.11 48.23
N GLY A 134 -36.39 -6.02 47.76
CA GLY A 134 -37.04 -4.75 47.40
C GLY A 134 -37.90 -4.27 48.55
N SER A 135 -37.87 -2.96 48.85
CA SER A 135 -38.71 -2.36 49.88
C SER A 135 -39.28 -1.00 49.47
N ASN A 136 -40.44 -0.62 50.00
CA ASN A 136 -40.99 0.72 49.74
C ASN A 136 -41.66 1.34 50.97
N ALA A 137 -42.01 2.62 50.84
CA ALA A 137 -42.53 3.44 51.94
C ALA A 137 -43.89 2.96 52.51
N SER A 138 -44.60 2.06 51.81
CA SER A 138 -45.83 1.44 52.32
C SER A 138 -45.58 0.31 53.33
N GLY A 139 -44.31 -0.05 53.55
CA GLY A 139 -43.91 -1.15 54.44
C GLY A 139 -43.77 -2.50 53.74
N TYR A 140 -43.90 -2.56 52.41
CA TYR A 140 -43.58 -3.76 51.65
C TYR A 140 -42.08 -4.07 51.73
N VAL A 141 -41.76 -5.34 51.96
CA VAL A 141 -40.42 -5.91 51.83
C VAL A 141 -40.57 -7.29 51.17
N GLY A 142 -39.95 -7.47 50.00
CA GLY A 142 -39.99 -8.71 49.24
C GLY A 142 -38.60 -9.21 48.90
N VAL A 143 -38.40 -10.53 48.97
CA VAL A 143 -37.16 -11.18 48.54
C VAL A 143 -37.12 -11.22 47.01
N LEU A 144 -36.00 -10.81 46.43
CA LEU A 144 -35.75 -10.92 44.98
C LEU A 144 -35.02 -12.23 44.68
N ALA A 145 -35.06 -12.66 43.42
CA ALA A 145 -34.21 -13.75 42.96
C ALA A 145 -32.72 -13.37 43.19
N PRO A 146 -31.89 -14.27 43.73
CA PRO A 146 -30.48 -13.98 43.93
C PRO A 146 -29.79 -13.62 42.60
N GLU A 147 -28.86 -12.67 42.66
CA GLU A 147 -27.93 -12.40 41.57
C GLU A 147 -26.60 -13.09 41.90
N THR A 148 -26.02 -13.80 40.94
CA THR A 148 -24.76 -14.55 41.14
C THR A 148 -23.71 -14.09 40.13
N LEU A 149 -22.58 -13.61 40.61
CA LEU A 149 -21.40 -13.29 39.81
C LEU A 149 -20.31 -14.32 40.06
N THR A 150 -19.92 -15.07 39.03
CA THR A 150 -18.74 -15.94 39.05
C THR A 150 -17.57 -15.25 38.38
N ILE A 151 -16.56 -14.92 39.18
CA ILE A 151 -15.29 -14.38 38.71
C ILE A 151 -14.33 -15.54 38.50
N THR A 152 -13.75 -15.62 37.30
CA THR A 152 -12.81 -16.66 36.90
C THR A 152 -11.51 -16.01 36.47
N VAL A 153 -10.43 -16.26 37.21
CA VAL A 153 -9.09 -15.82 36.83
C VAL A 153 -8.27 -17.02 36.41
N ASN A 154 -7.77 -17.01 35.17
CA ASN A 154 -6.89 -18.04 34.65
C ASN A 154 -5.45 -17.51 34.59
N VAL A 155 -4.53 -18.19 35.28
CA VAL A 155 -3.12 -17.87 35.29
C VAL A 155 -2.39 -18.85 34.37
N GLY A 156 -1.74 -18.33 33.33
CA GLY A 156 -1.04 -19.13 32.34
C GLY A 156 0.29 -19.72 32.83
N GLN A 157 0.90 -20.54 31.98
CA GLN A 157 2.10 -21.32 32.28
C GLN A 157 3.30 -20.96 31.40
N ASN A 158 4.50 -21.22 31.93
CA ASN A 158 5.75 -21.18 31.17
C ASN A 158 6.11 -22.58 30.68
N TYR A 159 6.35 -22.70 29.38
CA TYR A 159 6.88 -23.89 28.74
C TYR A 159 8.20 -23.55 28.06
N ALA A 160 9.20 -24.42 28.16
CA ALA A 160 10.47 -24.28 27.48
C ALA A 160 10.69 -25.52 26.62
N LEU A 161 10.87 -25.31 25.32
CA LEU A 161 11.15 -26.40 24.39
C LEU A 161 12.58 -26.90 24.55
N THR A 162 12.78 -28.17 24.23
CA THR A 162 14.06 -28.87 24.26
C THR A 162 14.43 -29.33 22.86
N THR A 163 15.61 -29.91 22.68
CA THR A 163 15.99 -30.55 21.40
C THR A 163 15.38 -31.94 21.21
N ARG A 164 14.58 -32.40 22.19
CA ARG A 164 13.87 -33.68 22.17
C ARG A 164 12.42 -33.44 21.73
N ALA A 165 11.64 -34.50 21.67
CA ALA A 165 10.21 -34.36 21.41
C ALA A 165 9.53 -33.71 22.62
N ASP A 166 8.85 -32.59 22.39
CA ASP A 166 8.03 -31.93 23.40
C ASP A 166 6.53 -32.12 23.12
N THR A 167 5.74 -32.29 24.16
CA THR A 167 4.28 -32.28 24.09
C THR A 167 3.76 -31.20 25.02
N ILE A 168 3.34 -30.08 24.44
CA ILE A 168 2.77 -28.95 25.16
C ILE A 168 1.26 -28.98 24.97
N THR A 169 0.54 -29.05 26.08
CA THR A 169 -0.90 -28.86 26.14
C THR A 169 -1.15 -27.68 27.07
N GLY A 170 -1.35 -26.50 26.48
CA GLY A 170 -1.59 -25.26 27.20
C GLY A 170 -2.85 -25.35 28.05
N GLY A 171 -2.75 -24.90 29.30
CA GLY A 171 -3.89 -24.73 30.18
C GLY A 171 -4.65 -23.42 29.90
N ALA A 172 -5.59 -23.08 30.75
CA ALA A 172 -6.24 -21.77 30.71
C ALA A 172 -5.25 -20.64 31.06
N GLY A 173 -5.55 -19.41 30.62
CA GLY A 173 -4.72 -18.23 30.88
C GLY A 173 -3.77 -17.92 29.72
N ASN A 174 -2.90 -16.93 29.88
CA ASN A 174 -1.97 -16.51 28.82
C ASN A 174 -0.67 -17.31 28.95
N ASN A 175 -0.46 -18.32 28.10
CA ASN A 175 0.72 -19.18 28.19
C ASN A 175 1.92 -18.60 27.43
N LEU A 176 3.13 -18.86 27.92
CA LEU A 176 4.40 -18.51 27.25
C LEU A 176 5.16 -19.78 26.91
N ILE A 177 5.38 -20.01 25.62
CA ILE A 177 6.21 -21.09 25.11
C ILE A 177 7.52 -20.46 24.64
N THR A 178 8.66 -20.90 25.18
CA THR A 178 9.98 -20.40 24.81
C THR A 178 10.72 -21.42 23.97
N ALA A 179 11.21 -21.00 22.81
CA ALA A 179 12.05 -21.77 21.92
C ALA A 179 13.40 -21.11 21.74
N THR A 180 14.48 -21.88 21.79
CA THR A 180 15.81 -21.47 21.32
C THR A 180 16.14 -22.20 20.02
N ALA A 181 17.16 -21.75 19.28
CA ALA A 181 17.52 -22.36 18.01
C ALA A 181 17.74 -23.88 18.15
N GLY A 182 17.08 -24.65 17.27
CA GLY A 182 17.14 -26.11 17.25
C GLY A 182 16.20 -26.84 18.22
N THR A 183 15.41 -26.12 19.02
CA THR A 183 14.40 -26.75 19.90
C THR A 183 13.10 -27.07 19.18
N LEU A 184 12.60 -26.18 18.31
CA LEU A 184 11.47 -26.46 17.42
C LEU A 184 11.84 -27.55 16.40
N ASN A 185 11.18 -28.70 16.48
CA ASN A 185 11.50 -29.86 15.67
C ASN A 185 10.26 -30.69 15.26
N ALA A 186 10.45 -31.64 14.33
CA ALA A 186 9.37 -32.41 13.73
C ALA A 186 8.66 -33.41 14.66
N LYS A 187 9.11 -33.53 15.91
CA LYS A 187 8.50 -34.41 16.91
C LYS A 187 7.61 -33.64 17.90
N ASP A 188 7.60 -32.31 17.81
CA ASP A 188 6.88 -31.49 18.77
C ASP A 188 5.38 -31.44 18.45
N VAL A 189 4.59 -31.52 19.51
CA VAL A 189 3.13 -31.33 19.50
C VAL A 189 2.85 -30.15 20.41
N ILE A 190 2.54 -29.00 19.82
CA ILE A 190 2.35 -27.75 20.56
C ILE A 190 0.91 -27.26 20.39
N ASP A 191 0.23 -27.14 21.52
CA ASP A 191 -1.07 -26.50 21.67
C ASP A 191 -0.92 -25.43 22.77
N GLY A 192 -1.13 -24.16 22.41
CA GLY A 192 -1.04 -23.03 23.32
C GLY A 192 -2.16 -22.97 24.35
N GLY A 193 -3.26 -23.70 24.15
CA GLY A 193 -4.43 -23.72 25.03
C GLY A 193 -5.50 -22.69 24.63
N VAL A 194 -6.77 -23.09 24.65
CA VAL A 194 -7.89 -22.24 24.23
C VAL A 194 -8.21 -21.12 25.24
N GLY A 195 -8.66 -19.97 24.72
CA GLY A 195 -9.27 -18.91 25.52
C GLY A 195 -8.30 -17.95 26.22
N GLY A 196 -6.99 -18.08 26.00
CA GLY A 196 -5.96 -17.15 26.47
C GLY A 196 -5.16 -16.51 25.32
N PHE A 197 -4.33 -15.52 25.66
CA PHE A 197 -3.40 -14.88 24.73
C PHE A 197 -2.03 -15.56 24.83
N ASN A 198 -1.77 -16.55 23.98
CA ASN A 198 -0.57 -17.38 24.09
C ASN A 198 0.56 -16.85 23.22
N VAL A 199 1.77 -16.85 23.77
CA VAL A 199 2.97 -16.30 23.13
C VAL A 199 3.97 -17.42 22.86
N LEU A 200 4.47 -17.51 21.62
CA LEU A 200 5.68 -18.25 21.27
C LEU A 200 6.86 -17.29 21.20
N ALA A 201 7.79 -17.37 22.15
CA ALA A 201 8.99 -16.55 22.20
C ALA A 201 10.20 -17.26 21.59
N LEU A 202 10.76 -16.68 20.52
CA LEU A 202 11.94 -17.15 19.82
C LEU A 202 13.17 -16.41 20.37
N ASN A 203 13.99 -17.11 21.14
CA ASN A 203 15.05 -16.52 21.95
C ASN A 203 16.45 -16.94 21.47
N GLY A 204 17.23 -15.94 21.08
CA GLY A 204 18.64 -16.10 20.68
C GLY A 204 18.82 -16.22 19.17
N ALA A 205 20.08 -16.26 18.76
CA ALA A 205 20.47 -16.33 17.35
C ALA A 205 20.10 -17.67 16.71
N GLY A 206 19.87 -17.68 15.40
CA GLY A 206 19.70 -18.91 14.62
C GLY A 206 18.40 -18.98 13.84
N SER A 207 18.06 -20.18 13.39
CA SER A 207 16.91 -20.45 12.52
C SER A 207 15.76 -21.09 13.31
N TYR A 208 14.56 -20.57 13.10
CA TYR A 208 13.32 -21.02 13.71
C TYR A 208 12.32 -21.37 12.61
N ASN A 209 12.00 -22.65 12.45
CA ASN A 209 11.04 -23.10 11.45
C ASN A 209 9.76 -23.58 12.13
N LEU A 210 8.71 -22.75 12.05
CA LEU A 210 7.40 -23.00 12.66
C LEU A 210 6.59 -24.07 11.92
N ALA A 211 7.00 -24.45 10.70
CA ALA A 211 6.41 -25.54 9.96
C ALA A 211 6.90 -26.93 10.41
N LEU A 212 7.98 -27.01 11.19
CA LEU A 212 8.53 -28.29 11.64
C LEU A 212 7.61 -29.04 12.63
N PRO A 213 7.11 -28.42 13.73
CA PRO A 213 6.25 -29.13 14.69
C PRO A 213 5.08 -29.83 14.02
N GLN A 214 4.65 -30.97 14.54
CA GLN A 214 3.48 -31.68 14.03
C GLN A 214 2.23 -30.81 14.19
N THR A 215 2.08 -30.23 15.37
CA THR A 215 1.05 -29.23 15.66
C THR A 215 1.70 -27.97 16.23
N LEU A 216 1.16 -26.84 15.83
CA LEU A 216 1.44 -25.53 16.44
C LEU A 216 0.13 -24.74 16.35
N VAL A 217 -0.72 -24.92 17.36
CA VAL A 217 -2.07 -24.36 17.41
C VAL A 217 -2.26 -23.48 18.63
N ASP A 218 -3.29 -22.64 18.60
CA ASP A 218 -3.66 -21.75 19.68
C ASP A 218 -2.53 -20.82 20.14
N ILE A 219 -1.68 -20.39 19.20
CA ILE A 219 -0.68 -19.33 19.41
C ILE A 219 -1.26 -18.01 18.91
N SER A 220 -1.37 -17.03 19.80
CA SER A 220 -1.89 -15.69 19.46
C SER A 220 -0.81 -14.77 18.91
N LYS A 221 0.42 -14.92 19.41
CA LYS A 221 1.54 -14.04 19.11
C LYS A 221 2.86 -14.80 19.07
N ILE A 222 3.73 -14.40 18.16
CA ILE A 222 5.12 -14.84 18.10
C ILE A 222 5.97 -13.61 18.42
N THR A 223 6.96 -13.76 19.30
CA THR A 223 7.94 -12.68 19.56
C THR A 223 9.32 -13.12 19.12
N ALA A 224 10.02 -12.24 18.42
CA ALA A 224 11.39 -12.42 17.99
C ALA A 224 12.21 -11.16 18.25
N LYS A 225 13.50 -11.24 17.95
CA LYS A 225 14.43 -10.13 18.12
C LYS A 225 15.39 -10.06 16.94
N GLU A 226 15.71 -8.85 16.51
CA GLU A 226 16.80 -8.63 15.54
C GLU A 226 18.15 -9.14 16.06
N GLY A 227 19.11 -9.28 15.16
CA GLY A 227 20.51 -9.45 15.49
C GLY A 227 21.43 -9.11 14.33
N GLN A 228 22.74 -9.05 14.58
CA GLN A 228 23.76 -8.74 13.58
C GLN A 228 24.24 -10.00 12.86
N ALA A 229 24.60 -9.85 11.59
CA ALA A 229 25.27 -10.90 10.82
C ALA A 229 26.67 -11.20 11.40
N ALA A 230 27.28 -12.33 11.04
CA ALA A 230 28.66 -12.58 11.46
C ALA A 230 29.63 -11.58 10.81
N TYR A 231 30.62 -11.11 11.56
CA TYR A 231 31.66 -10.22 11.08
C TYR A 231 33.06 -10.69 11.45
N LYS A 232 33.96 -10.65 10.46
CA LYS A 232 35.37 -10.94 10.64
C LYS A 232 36.20 -9.68 10.40
N PRO A 233 36.69 -9.02 11.46
CA PRO A 233 37.51 -7.83 11.32
C PRO A 233 38.80 -8.09 10.52
N ALA A 234 39.08 -7.24 9.54
CA ALA A 234 40.29 -7.38 8.70
C ALA A 234 41.61 -7.20 9.48
N ASN A 235 41.56 -6.55 10.64
CA ASN A 235 42.71 -6.30 11.52
C ASN A 235 43.12 -7.53 12.38
N GLY A 236 42.48 -8.68 12.18
CA GLY A 236 42.77 -9.90 12.95
C GLY A 236 42.21 -9.89 14.37
N SER A 237 41.24 -9.02 14.68
CA SER A 237 40.46 -9.10 15.92
C SER A 237 39.61 -10.37 15.96
N VAL A 238 39.00 -10.65 17.13
CA VAL A 238 38.15 -11.83 17.34
C VAL A 238 36.97 -11.83 16.36
N ASP A 239 36.72 -12.98 15.72
CA ASP A 239 35.53 -13.20 14.88
C ASP A 239 34.25 -12.94 15.70
N ILE A 240 33.42 -12.02 15.23
CA ILE A 240 32.14 -11.70 15.85
C ILE A 240 31.10 -12.66 15.28
N ALA A 241 30.55 -13.51 16.15
CA ALA A 241 29.55 -14.49 15.76
C ALA A 241 28.20 -13.80 15.43
N SER A 242 27.46 -14.38 14.49
CA SER A 242 26.12 -13.91 14.14
C SER A 242 25.17 -13.98 15.33
N THR A 243 24.45 -12.90 15.59
CA THR A 243 23.27 -12.89 16.47
C THR A 243 21.96 -12.89 15.68
N ARG A 244 22.01 -12.81 14.34
CA ARG A 244 20.85 -12.75 13.45
C ARG A 244 19.89 -13.93 13.60
N GLN A 245 18.59 -13.64 13.51
CA GLN A 245 17.54 -14.65 13.46
C GLN A 245 17.03 -14.88 12.03
N THR A 246 16.56 -16.09 11.76
CA THR A 246 15.80 -16.41 10.54
C THR A 246 14.54 -17.18 10.94
N ILE A 247 13.38 -16.74 10.47
CA ILE A 247 12.08 -17.32 10.85
C ILE A 247 11.38 -17.82 9.59
N TYR A 248 10.86 -19.05 9.65
CA TYR A 248 9.94 -19.59 8.64
C TYR A 248 8.57 -19.74 9.28
N LEU A 249 7.59 -18.98 8.80
CA LEU A 249 6.22 -19.04 9.27
C LEU A 249 5.53 -20.34 8.83
N ARG A 250 4.36 -20.61 9.41
CA ARG A 250 3.60 -21.83 9.20
C ARG A 250 2.26 -21.54 8.54
N ASP A 251 1.92 -22.29 7.50
CA ASP A 251 0.59 -22.26 6.89
C ASP A 251 -0.51 -22.52 7.93
N GLY A 252 -1.59 -21.74 7.85
CA GLY A 252 -2.72 -21.83 8.79
C GLY A 252 -2.49 -21.19 10.16
N LEU A 253 -1.27 -20.74 10.49
CA LEU A 253 -0.99 -19.98 11.70
C LEU A 253 -1.07 -18.47 11.42
N ASN A 254 -2.23 -17.86 11.66
CA ASN A 254 -2.46 -16.42 11.50
C ASN A 254 -2.03 -15.59 12.74
N ALA A 255 -0.93 -15.98 13.40
CA ALA A 255 -0.43 -15.23 14.55
C ALA A 255 0.29 -13.95 14.10
N ALA A 256 0.25 -12.91 14.94
CA ALA A 256 1.11 -11.74 14.74
C ALA A 256 2.55 -12.07 15.16
N LEU A 257 3.52 -11.79 14.29
CA LEU A 257 4.93 -11.83 14.59
C LEU A 257 5.41 -10.43 14.95
N ASP A 258 5.82 -10.23 16.20
CA ASP A 258 6.40 -8.97 16.67
C ASP A 258 7.91 -9.13 16.84
N VAL A 259 8.67 -8.37 16.06
CA VAL A 259 10.12 -8.31 16.11
C VAL A 259 10.53 -7.10 16.92
N ALA A 260 11.29 -7.33 17.99
CA ALA A 260 11.86 -6.28 18.80
C ALA A 260 13.26 -5.89 18.31
N SER A 261 13.58 -4.60 18.40
CA SER A 261 14.92 -4.07 18.15
C SER A 261 15.99 -4.76 18.98
N ASP A 262 17.16 -4.98 18.38
CA ASP A 262 18.28 -5.50 19.16
C ASP A 262 18.87 -4.43 20.10
N THR A 263 18.60 -4.56 21.39
CA THR A 263 19.21 -3.70 22.42
C THR A 263 20.65 -4.07 22.78
N ALA A 264 21.16 -5.18 22.27
CA ALA A 264 22.49 -5.72 22.57
C ALA A 264 23.44 -5.67 21.36
N VAL A 265 23.26 -4.69 20.47
CA VAL A 265 24.09 -4.48 19.27
C VAL A 265 25.56 -4.37 19.65
N ASN A 266 26.41 -5.18 19.01
CA ASN A 266 27.85 -5.07 19.10
C ASN A 266 28.34 -3.92 18.21
N THR A 267 28.81 -2.86 18.84
CA THR A 267 29.30 -1.66 18.14
C THR A 267 30.60 -1.88 17.33
N GLN A 268 31.27 -3.03 17.51
CA GLN A 268 32.44 -3.42 16.70
C GLN A 268 32.05 -4.13 15.41
N ASP A 269 30.80 -4.57 15.29
CA ASP A 269 30.27 -5.18 14.08
C ASP A 269 29.62 -4.10 13.21
N PRO A 270 30.19 -3.79 12.02
CA PRO A 270 29.65 -2.76 11.14
C PRO A 270 28.38 -3.22 10.42
N ASN A 271 28.01 -4.49 10.49
CA ASN A 271 26.75 -4.97 9.92
C ASN A 271 25.58 -4.43 10.76
N ALA A 272 24.57 -3.90 10.07
CA ALA A 272 23.32 -3.51 10.71
C ALA A 272 22.67 -4.74 11.39
N ALA A 273 21.98 -4.50 12.49
CA ALA A 273 21.05 -5.48 13.03
C ALA A 273 19.89 -5.68 12.04
N GLY A 274 19.32 -6.89 12.02
CA GLY A 274 18.14 -7.19 11.24
C GLY A 274 17.63 -8.61 11.47
N ILE A 275 16.60 -8.99 10.74
CA ILE A 275 16.01 -10.33 10.73
C ILE A 275 15.69 -10.79 9.30
N THR A 276 15.63 -12.10 9.08
CA THR A 276 15.08 -12.67 7.84
C THR A 276 13.82 -13.46 8.14
N ILE A 277 12.72 -13.16 7.46
CA ILE A 277 11.43 -13.82 7.65
C ILE A 277 10.98 -14.40 6.32
N TYR A 278 10.57 -15.67 6.34
CA TYR A 278 9.86 -16.33 5.26
C TYR A 278 8.41 -16.48 5.68
N GLY A 279 7.55 -15.76 4.97
CA GLY A 279 6.11 -15.81 5.09
C GLY A 279 5.54 -17.17 4.74
N ALA A 280 4.24 -17.31 4.98
CA ALA A 280 3.48 -18.54 4.76
C ALA A 280 2.26 -18.25 3.90
N ASN A 281 1.59 -19.30 3.40
CA ASN A 281 0.38 -19.15 2.61
C ASN A 281 -0.84 -18.87 3.50
N ASN A 282 -0.83 -17.73 4.19
CA ASN A 282 -1.86 -17.34 5.15
C ASN A 282 -2.01 -15.80 5.21
N SER A 283 -2.56 -15.29 6.30
CA SER A 283 -2.81 -13.85 6.53
C SER A 283 -2.06 -13.33 7.76
N ALA A 284 -0.83 -13.81 7.97
CA ALA A 284 0.02 -13.38 9.07
C ALA A 284 0.30 -11.87 9.02
N THR A 285 0.41 -11.27 10.20
CA THR A 285 0.89 -9.90 10.38
C THR A 285 2.31 -9.94 10.90
N ILE A 286 3.22 -9.26 10.22
CA ILE A 286 4.65 -9.18 10.52
C ILE A 286 4.96 -7.73 10.92
N ASN A 287 5.29 -7.53 12.18
CA ASN A 287 5.66 -6.23 12.74
C ASN A 287 7.17 -6.19 12.95
N LEU A 288 7.87 -5.51 12.06
CA LEU A 288 9.32 -5.35 12.12
C LEU A 288 9.71 -4.26 13.14
N GLY A 289 10.93 -4.36 13.64
CA GLY A 289 11.47 -3.46 14.64
C GLY A 289 12.32 -2.36 14.02
N SER A 290 13.60 -2.34 14.37
CA SER A 290 14.61 -1.48 13.75
C SER A 290 15.50 -2.27 12.78
N GLY A 291 16.52 -1.63 12.22
CA GLY A 291 17.53 -2.35 11.45
C GLY A 291 17.09 -2.65 10.01
N ASN A 292 17.93 -3.41 9.31
CA ASN A 292 17.73 -3.70 7.90
C ASN A 292 17.21 -5.13 7.78
N ASP A 293 15.90 -5.26 7.62
CA ASP A 293 15.21 -6.55 7.63
C ASP A 293 14.96 -7.09 6.22
N THR A 294 14.72 -8.39 6.13
CA THR A 294 14.36 -9.06 4.88
C THR A 294 13.12 -9.91 5.09
N VAL A 295 12.07 -9.70 4.29
CA VAL A 295 10.84 -10.48 4.34
C VAL A 295 10.54 -11.07 2.97
N TYR A 296 10.43 -12.40 2.90
CA TYR A 296 9.92 -13.11 1.73
C TYR A 296 8.44 -13.39 1.95
N LEU A 297 7.57 -12.72 1.19
CA LEU A 297 6.13 -12.87 1.34
C LEU A 297 5.70 -14.24 0.81
N GLY A 298 4.90 -14.96 1.61
CA GLY A 298 4.31 -16.26 1.27
C GLY A 298 2.91 -16.16 0.68
N SER A 299 2.21 -15.04 0.88
CA SER A 299 0.81 -14.86 0.44
C SER A 299 0.48 -13.39 0.18
N SER A 300 -0.47 -13.13 -0.72
CA SER A 300 -1.04 -11.80 -0.95
C SER A 300 -1.95 -11.31 0.18
N ALA A 301 -2.27 -12.16 1.17
CA ALA A 301 -3.05 -11.79 2.34
C ALA A 301 -2.19 -11.41 3.57
N GLU A 302 -0.87 -11.52 3.47
CA GLU A 302 0.03 -11.11 4.55
C GLU A 302 0.10 -9.58 4.67
N THR A 303 0.41 -9.11 5.89
CA THR A 303 0.65 -7.71 6.19
C THR A 303 2.03 -7.54 6.81
N VAL A 304 2.84 -6.64 6.28
CA VAL A 304 4.17 -6.29 6.81
C VAL A 304 4.19 -4.83 7.20
N ASN A 305 4.50 -4.56 8.46
CA ASN A 305 4.78 -3.23 8.97
C ASN A 305 6.31 -3.11 9.10
N GLY A 306 6.90 -2.27 8.24
CA GLY A 306 8.32 -2.26 7.88
C GLY A 306 9.29 -1.87 8.99
N GLY A 307 8.82 -1.21 10.05
CA GLY A 307 9.71 -0.73 11.10
C GLY A 307 10.70 0.33 10.60
N VAL A 308 11.79 0.53 11.33
CA VAL A 308 12.81 1.55 11.03
C VAL A 308 14.04 0.92 10.40
N GLY A 309 14.49 1.41 9.25
CA GLY A 309 15.73 0.99 8.59
C GLY A 309 15.48 0.63 7.12
N SER A 310 16.53 0.25 6.41
CA SER A 310 16.41 -0.07 4.99
C SER A 310 16.02 -1.53 4.82
N ASN A 311 14.74 -1.80 4.56
CA ASN A 311 14.22 -3.17 4.50
C ASN A 311 14.07 -3.67 3.07
N SER A 312 14.08 -5.00 2.93
CA SER A 312 13.95 -5.71 1.66
C SER A 312 12.72 -6.62 1.69
N TYR A 313 11.74 -6.34 0.82
CA TYR A 313 10.53 -7.13 0.69
C TYR A 313 10.58 -7.93 -0.62
N HIS A 314 10.55 -9.25 -0.54
CA HIS A 314 10.59 -10.13 -1.70
C HIS A 314 9.20 -10.67 -2.01
N VAL A 315 8.76 -10.46 -3.24
CA VAL A 315 7.44 -10.85 -3.74
C VAL A 315 7.53 -11.55 -5.10
N THR A 316 6.44 -12.20 -5.50
CA THR A 316 6.21 -12.76 -6.83
C THR A 316 4.87 -12.24 -7.34
N ALA A 317 4.50 -12.62 -8.58
CA ALA A 317 3.16 -12.32 -9.12
C ALA A 317 2.00 -12.80 -8.21
N THR A 318 2.21 -13.84 -7.39
CA THR A 318 1.17 -14.35 -6.48
C THR A 318 1.11 -13.63 -5.13
N THR A 319 2.18 -12.91 -4.75
CA THR A 319 2.30 -12.28 -3.42
C THR A 319 2.38 -10.75 -3.46
N ILE A 320 2.53 -10.13 -4.63
CA ILE A 320 2.51 -8.67 -4.82
C ILE A 320 1.21 -7.98 -4.35
N GLY A 321 0.15 -8.75 -4.08
CA GLY A 321 -1.07 -8.23 -3.45
C GLY A 321 -0.99 -7.99 -1.94
N ALA A 322 0.11 -8.41 -1.28
CA ALA A 322 0.31 -8.24 0.16
C ALA A 322 0.34 -6.77 0.59
N THR A 323 -0.04 -6.50 1.85
CA THR A 323 0.06 -5.14 2.42
C THR A 323 1.46 -4.94 2.96
N ILE A 324 2.15 -3.91 2.47
CA ILE A 324 3.52 -3.58 2.88
C ILE A 324 3.56 -2.10 3.22
N ASN A 325 3.90 -1.79 4.46
CA ASN A 325 4.05 -0.43 4.95
C ASN A 325 5.53 -0.19 5.27
N GLY A 326 6.32 0.22 4.26
CA GLY A 326 7.63 0.81 4.52
C GLY A 326 7.45 2.13 5.28
N ILE A 327 8.27 2.37 6.30
CA ILE A 327 8.06 3.49 7.23
C ILE A 327 9.18 4.49 7.12
N SER A 328 10.42 4.07 7.36
CA SER A 328 11.58 4.96 7.33
C SER A 328 12.82 4.18 6.99
N GLY A 329 13.71 4.79 6.22
CA GLY A 329 14.86 4.12 5.63
C GLY A 329 14.74 4.13 4.12
N GLU A 330 15.61 3.40 3.46
CA GLU A 330 15.50 3.13 2.02
C GLU A 330 14.97 1.71 1.84
N ASP A 331 13.66 1.61 1.68
CA ASP A 331 12.90 0.37 1.57
C ASP A 331 12.81 -0.08 0.11
N SER A 332 13.06 -1.37 -0.12
CA SER A 332 13.17 -1.95 -1.46
C SER A 332 12.22 -3.14 -1.65
N LEU A 333 11.52 -3.13 -2.78
CA LEU A 333 10.67 -4.23 -3.23
C LEU A 333 11.39 -5.03 -4.33
N TYR A 334 11.73 -6.27 -4.02
CA TYR A 334 12.34 -7.21 -4.94
C TYR A 334 11.28 -8.14 -5.51
N ILE A 335 11.12 -8.15 -6.83
CA ILE A 335 10.11 -8.97 -7.48
C ILE A 335 10.78 -10.05 -8.31
N SER A 336 10.29 -11.29 -8.20
CA SER A 336 10.86 -12.45 -8.89
C SER A 336 9.79 -13.27 -9.64
N GLY A 337 10.23 -14.05 -10.62
CA GLY A 337 9.39 -15.03 -11.33
C GLY A 337 8.73 -14.52 -12.61
N GLY A 338 8.72 -13.21 -12.86
CA GLY A 338 8.25 -12.64 -14.12
C GLY A 338 6.73 -12.57 -14.25
N GLY A 339 6.25 -12.30 -15.47
CA GLY A 339 4.83 -12.24 -15.79
C GLY A 339 4.15 -10.93 -15.42
N SER A 340 2.81 -10.94 -15.41
CA SER A 340 2.00 -9.73 -15.20
C SER A 340 1.79 -9.45 -13.72
N MET A 341 2.05 -8.20 -13.31
CA MET A 341 2.02 -7.78 -11.92
C MET A 341 1.56 -6.33 -11.82
N VAL A 342 0.75 -6.05 -10.81
CA VAL A 342 0.29 -4.69 -10.50
C VAL A 342 0.66 -4.41 -9.05
N MET A 343 1.48 -3.38 -8.83
CA MET A 343 1.81 -2.93 -7.49
C MET A 343 0.55 -2.30 -6.87
N GLY A 344 0.07 -2.87 -5.76
CA GLY A 344 -1.14 -2.42 -5.09
C GLY A 344 -0.97 -1.07 -4.38
N ARG A 345 -2.08 -0.39 -4.10
CA ARG A 345 -2.11 0.86 -3.31
C ARG A 345 -1.77 0.63 -1.83
N ASN A 346 -1.85 -0.63 -1.40
CA ASN A 346 -1.51 -1.14 -0.08
C ASN A 346 -0.01 -1.43 0.10
N ILE A 347 0.81 -1.19 -0.94
CA ILE A 347 2.27 -1.15 -0.83
C ILE A 347 2.68 0.32 -0.80
N THR A 348 3.21 0.76 0.33
CA THR A 348 3.56 2.16 0.60
C THR A 348 4.95 2.27 1.23
N GLY A 349 5.56 3.45 1.13
CA GLY A 349 6.89 3.72 1.69
C GLY A 349 7.99 2.86 1.06
N ILE A 350 7.93 2.65 -0.26
CA ILE A 350 8.97 1.95 -1.02
C ILE A 350 9.68 2.99 -1.89
N GLU A 351 11.00 3.01 -1.82
CA GLU A 351 11.84 3.89 -2.64
C GLU A 351 12.29 3.20 -3.93
N ASN A 352 12.59 1.89 -3.86
CA ASN A 352 13.13 1.14 -4.99
C ASN A 352 12.30 -0.12 -5.31
N VAL A 353 12.06 -0.37 -6.59
CA VAL A 353 11.58 -1.64 -7.12
C VAL A 353 12.70 -2.27 -7.96
N TYR A 354 12.91 -3.57 -7.78
CA TYR A 354 13.84 -4.37 -8.57
C TYR A 354 13.13 -5.56 -9.19
N LEU A 355 13.01 -5.55 -10.51
CA LEU A 355 12.59 -6.72 -11.29
C LEU A 355 13.79 -7.67 -11.40
N GLN A 356 13.77 -8.75 -10.63
CA GLN A 356 14.94 -9.60 -10.46
C GLN A 356 15.15 -10.51 -11.67
N ASN A 357 16.43 -10.67 -12.02
CA ASN A 357 16.90 -11.70 -12.91
C ASN A 357 16.76 -13.08 -12.25
N PRO A 358 16.44 -14.13 -13.04
CA PRO A 358 16.40 -15.48 -12.52
C PRO A 358 17.81 -15.97 -12.18
N ALA A 359 17.89 -17.00 -11.33
CA ALA A 359 19.14 -17.72 -11.12
C ALA A 359 19.69 -18.26 -12.47
N ALA A 360 21.02 -18.36 -12.58
CA ALA A 360 21.66 -18.82 -13.80
C ALA A 360 21.09 -20.17 -14.27
N GLY A 361 20.65 -20.22 -15.53
CA GLY A 361 20.06 -21.42 -16.14
C GLY A 361 18.55 -21.60 -15.90
N VAL A 362 17.90 -20.69 -15.17
CA VAL A 362 16.45 -20.66 -15.02
C VAL A 362 15.85 -19.75 -16.09
N VAL A 363 14.88 -20.26 -16.85
CA VAL A 363 14.10 -19.46 -17.80
C VAL A 363 12.99 -18.78 -17.02
N GLN A 364 12.82 -17.48 -17.24
CA GLN A 364 11.80 -16.67 -16.62
C GLN A 364 11.00 -15.95 -17.72
N PRO A 365 9.67 -15.82 -17.59
CA PRO A 365 8.90 -14.95 -18.46
C PRO A 365 9.30 -13.49 -18.25
N ASP A 366 9.24 -12.72 -19.32
CA ASP A 366 9.36 -11.26 -19.31
C ASP A 366 8.39 -10.63 -18.31
N TYR A 367 8.76 -9.49 -17.72
CA TYR A 367 7.87 -8.78 -16.80
C TYR A 367 6.86 -7.93 -17.55
N THR A 368 5.63 -7.87 -17.02
CA THR A 368 4.67 -6.79 -17.31
C THR A 368 4.27 -6.16 -15.99
N PHE A 369 4.99 -5.13 -15.59
CA PHE A 369 4.86 -4.48 -14.29
C PHE A 369 4.14 -3.14 -14.39
N VAL A 370 3.09 -2.96 -13.59
CA VAL A 370 2.39 -1.68 -13.43
C VAL A 370 2.70 -1.12 -12.04
N ALA A 371 3.39 0.00 -11.99
CA ALA A 371 3.69 0.70 -10.75
C ALA A 371 2.45 1.39 -10.19
N ASN A 372 2.38 1.52 -8.86
CA ASN A 372 1.40 2.40 -8.23
C ASN A 372 1.88 3.86 -8.29
N ALA A 373 1.06 4.80 -7.81
CA ALA A 373 1.35 6.23 -7.82
C ALA A 373 2.32 6.69 -6.71
N THR A 374 3.24 5.83 -6.25
CA THR A 374 4.26 6.22 -5.26
C THR A 374 5.21 7.22 -5.90
N LYS A 375 5.31 8.41 -5.28
CA LYS A 375 6.16 9.50 -5.77
C LYS A 375 7.63 9.20 -5.56
N GLY A 376 8.46 9.58 -6.51
CA GLY A 376 9.91 9.38 -6.44
C GLY A 376 10.36 7.92 -6.54
N LEU A 377 9.44 6.98 -6.82
CA LEU A 377 9.75 5.55 -6.93
C LEU A 377 10.77 5.32 -8.07
N ILE A 378 11.84 4.59 -7.77
CA ILE A 378 12.82 4.14 -8.75
C ILE A 378 12.51 2.70 -9.12
N ILE A 379 12.22 2.45 -10.39
CA ILE A 379 11.89 1.12 -10.91
C ILE A 379 13.06 0.65 -11.76
N ASN A 380 13.67 -0.46 -11.36
CA ASN A 380 14.80 -1.06 -12.03
C ASN A 380 14.35 -2.36 -12.71
N GLY A 381 14.38 -2.36 -14.03
CA GLY A 381 14.16 -3.50 -14.90
C GLY A 381 15.21 -4.59 -14.71
N SER A 382 14.91 -5.73 -15.29
CA SER A 382 15.73 -6.92 -15.36
C SER A 382 16.66 -6.87 -16.58
N ALA A 383 17.34 -7.98 -16.88
CA ALA A 383 18.14 -8.13 -18.09
C ALA A 383 17.34 -8.74 -19.27
N TYR A 384 16.01 -8.80 -19.13
CA TYR A 384 15.06 -9.33 -20.11
C TYR A 384 14.21 -8.21 -20.69
N ASN A 385 13.35 -8.54 -21.64
CA ASN A 385 12.49 -7.53 -22.28
C ASN A 385 11.34 -7.19 -21.35
N ASP A 386 11.42 -6.07 -20.63
CA ASP A 386 10.41 -5.72 -19.65
C ASP A 386 9.37 -4.76 -20.21
N THR A 387 8.11 -4.98 -19.85
CA THR A 387 7.05 -3.97 -20.02
C THR A 387 6.80 -3.29 -18.69
N ILE A 388 7.10 -2.00 -18.58
CA ILE A 388 7.00 -1.23 -17.33
C ILE A 388 6.06 -0.05 -17.52
N THR A 389 4.95 0.00 -16.77
CA THR A 389 4.01 1.13 -16.77
C THR A 389 4.25 2.04 -15.57
N ALA A 390 4.48 3.33 -15.85
CA ALA A 390 4.62 4.36 -14.82
C ALA A 390 3.29 4.60 -14.09
N GLY A 391 3.37 4.86 -12.78
CA GLY A 391 2.23 5.21 -11.94
C GLY A 391 2.17 6.68 -11.51
N ASP A 392 3.28 7.42 -11.60
CA ASP A 392 3.36 8.85 -11.23
C ASP A 392 4.46 9.59 -12.04
N VAL A 393 4.30 10.90 -12.24
CA VAL A 393 5.23 11.77 -13.00
C VAL A 393 6.63 11.90 -12.39
N SER A 394 6.78 11.65 -11.09
CA SER A 394 8.05 11.83 -10.39
C SER A 394 8.90 10.56 -10.33
N GLN A 395 8.43 9.48 -10.96
CA GLN A 395 9.11 8.19 -10.95
C GLN A 395 10.30 8.18 -11.91
N THR A 396 11.26 7.30 -11.61
CA THR A 396 12.37 6.98 -12.51
C THR A 396 12.24 5.52 -12.95
N ILE A 397 12.33 5.27 -14.25
CA ILE A 397 12.28 3.94 -14.84
C ILE A 397 13.61 3.66 -15.53
N ASN A 398 14.28 2.61 -15.10
CA ASN A 398 15.50 2.10 -15.73
C ASN A 398 15.18 0.75 -16.36
N GLY A 399 15.09 0.67 -17.70
CA GLY A 399 14.84 -0.60 -18.42
C GLY A 399 15.94 -1.65 -18.24
N ALA A 400 17.16 -1.19 -17.97
CA ALA A 400 18.36 -2.01 -17.80
C ALA A 400 18.81 -2.69 -19.09
N ALA A 401 18.72 -4.00 -19.25
CA ALA A 401 19.15 -4.67 -20.48
C ALA A 401 18.00 -5.44 -21.08
N GLY A 402 17.89 -5.44 -22.41
CA GLY A 402 16.74 -6.04 -23.08
C GLY A 402 16.13 -5.04 -24.04
N ASN A 403 15.12 -5.47 -24.77
CA ASN A 403 14.28 -4.57 -25.57
C ASN A 403 13.07 -4.22 -24.72
N ASP A 404 13.18 -3.13 -23.96
CA ASP A 404 12.17 -2.75 -22.98
C ASP A 404 11.06 -1.91 -23.61
N ARG A 405 9.82 -2.11 -23.14
CA ARG A 405 8.66 -1.29 -23.46
C ARG A 405 8.23 -0.52 -22.22
N ILE A 406 8.40 0.78 -22.25
CA ILE A 406 8.07 1.66 -21.14
C ILE A 406 6.79 2.41 -21.49
N ILE A 407 5.78 2.29 -20.64
CA ILE A 407 4.44 2.83 -20.88
C ILE A 407 4.21 4.00 -19.93
N VAL A 408 3.89 5.15 -20.51
CA VAL A 408 3.42 6.32 -19.77
C VAL A 408 2.05 6.73 -20.32
N ASN A 409 1.36 7.61 -19.61
CA ASN A 409 0.22 8.33 -20.17
C ASN A 409 0.40 9.84 -20.03
N ALA A 410 -0.51 10.65 -20.58
CA ALA A 410 -0.42 12.11 -20.48
C ALA A 410 -0.32 12.64 -19.02
N ILE A 411 -0.85 11.91 -18.04
CA ILE A 411 -0.76 12.29 -16.61
C ILE A 411 0.59 11.90 -16.02
N THR A 412 1.21 10.80 -16.46
CA THR A 412 2.52 10.33 -15.97
C THR A 412 3.69 10.76 -16.86
N ALA A 413 3.42 11.41 -17.98
CA ALA A 413 4.41 12.04 -18.85
C ALA A 413 5.23 13.03 -18.00
N GLY A 414 6.55 12.88 -18.05
CA GLY A 414 7.49 13.59 -17.19
C GLY A 414 8.25 12.69 -16.21
N ALA A 415 7.79 11.44 -16.01
CA ALA A 415 8.63 10.40 -15.41
C ALA A 415 9.97 10.31 -16.15
N LEU A 416 11.06 10.11 -15.41
CA LEU A 416 12.39 9.98 -15.99
C LEU A 416 12.57 8.57 -16.53
N VAL A 417 12.83 8.43 -17.82
CA VAL A 417 12.91 7.16 -18.53
C VAL A 417 14.31 6.94 -19.08
N HIS A 418 14.96 5.89 -18.61
CA HIS A 418 16.20 5.38 -19.17
C HIS A 418 15.93 4.00 -19.76
N GLY A 419 15.87 3.88 -21.10
CA GLY A 419 15.64 2.59 -21.76
C GLY A 419 16.76 1.57 -21.51
N GLY A 420 17.97 2.00 -21.16
CA GLY A 420 19.09 1.10 -20.92
C GLY A 420 19.74 0.59 -22.22
N SER A 421 20.19 -0.66 -22.24
CA SER A 421 20.83 -1.28 -23.42
C SER A 421 19.86 -2.16 -24.18
N GLY A 422 19.87 -2.07 -25.50
CA GLY A 422 18.95 -2.80 -26.37
C GLY A 422 18.17 -1.84 -27.24
N THR A 423 17.02 -2.28 -27.73
CA THR A 423 16.12 -1.50 -28.56
C THR A 423 14.83 -1.25 -27.80
N ASN A 424 14.68 -0.03 -27.29
CA ASN A 424 13.65 0.29 -26.32
C ASN A 424 12.54 1.15 -26.95
N THR A 425 11.32 0.85 -26.51
CA THR A 425 10.09 1.52 -26.94
C THR A 425 9.54 2.34 -25.78
N LEU A 426 9.26 3.63 -26.00
CA LEU A 426 8.39 4.41 -25.16
C LEU A 426 7.00 4.45 -25.80
N GLU A 427 6.01 3.93 -25.11
CA GLU A 427 4.60 3.99 -25.52
C GLU A 427 3.87 5.03 -24.67
N ILE A 428 3.17 5.93 -25.35
CA ILE A 428 2.40 7.00 -24.72
C ILE A 428 0.92 6.71 -24.93
N THR A 429 0.30 6.31 -23.84
CA THR A 429 -1.11 5.92 -23.78
C THR A 429 -1.98 7.07 -23.26
N GLY A 430 -3.28 7.01 -23.52
CA GLY A 430 -4.23 8.04 -23.09
C GLY A 430 -4.07 9.36 -23.86
N GLY A 431 -5.20 10.06 -24.08
CA GLY A 431 -5.20 11.29 -24.86
C GLY A 431 -4.59 12.49 -24.15
N GLY A 432 -4.25 13.53 -24.92
CA GLY A 432 -3.75 14.82 -24.45
C GLY A 432 -2.27 15.05 -24.75
N VAL A 433 -1.68 16.00 -24.01
CA VAL A 433 -0.29 16.45 -24.19
C VAL A 433 0.65 15.62 -23.33
N ALA A 434 1.64 15.00 -23.95
CA ALA A 434 2.76 14.33 -23.28
C ALA A 434 4.03 15.17 -23.39
N VAL A 435 4.45 15.77 -22.27
CA VAL A 435 5.76 16.42 -22.16
C VAL A 435 6.68 15.47 -21.40
N MET A 436 7.65 14.92 -22.13
CA MET A 436 8.60 13.95 -21.61
C MET A 436 9.74 14.64 -20.85
N ASN A 437 10.49 13.88 -20.06
CA ASN A 437 11.56 14.44 -19.26
C ASN A 437 12.76 14.78 -20.15
N SER A 438 13.37 15.96 -19.96
CA SER A 438 14.51 16.39 -20.78
C SER A 438 15.79 15.55 -20.58
N SER A 439 15.79 14.69 -19.56
CA SER A 439 16.87 13.77 -19.23
C SER A 439 16.57 12.31 -19.60
N ASP A 440 15.47 12.05 -20.32
CA ASP A 440 15.20 10.73 -20.87
C ASP A 440 16.37 10.27 -21.75
N THR A 441 16.69 8.97 -21.77
CA THR A 441 17.79 8.43 -22.58
C THR A 441 17.51 7.02 -23.06
N SER A 442 18.27 6.61 -24.09
CA SER A 442 18.29 5.23 -24.61
C SER A 442 16.95 4.72 -25.14
N LEU A 443 16.14 5.61 -25.71
CA LEU A 443 14.93 5.26 -26.45
C LEU A 443 15.25 5.17 -27.96
N GLN A 444 14.62 4.24 -28.67
CA GLN A 444 14.77 4.11 -30.13
C GLN A 444 13.43 4.22 -30.86
N TYR A 445 12.36 3.73 -30.23
CA TYR A 445 11.01 3.78 -30.78
C TYR A 445 10.09 4.53 -29.83
N ILE A 446 9.28 5.44 -30.38
CA ILE A 446 8.21 6.12 -29.66
C ILE A 446 6.90 5.79 -30.36
N GLN A 447 5.89 5.36 -29.61
CA GLN A 447 4.57 5.03 -30.13
C GLN A 447 3.51 5.86 -29.41
N LEU A 448 2.70 6.62 -30.17
CA LEU A 448 1.54 7.33 -29.66
C LEU A 448 0.28 6.49 -29.88
N ASP A 449 -0.31 5.94 -28.82
CA ASP A 449 -1.56 5.19 -28.94
C ASP A 449 -2.79 6.11 -29.00
N ALA A 450 -2.75 7.22 -28.27
CA ALA A 450 -3.87 8.17 -28.17
C ALA A 450 -3.46 9.61 -27.86
N ALA A 451 -2.23 9.86 -27.43
CA ALA A 451 -1.75 11.20 -27.14
C ALA A 451 -1.77 12.05 -28.42
N THR A 452 -2.14 13.32 -28.27
CA THR A 452 -2.29 14.26 -29.40
C THR A 452 -1.08 15.17 -29.56
N ASP A 453 -0.24 15.30 -28.53
CA ASP A 453 0.94 16.16 -28.61
C ASP A 453 2.09 15.49 -27.87
N LEU A 454 3.26 15.43 -28.51
CA LEU A 454 4.49 14.92 -27.95
C LEU A 454 5.54 16.02 -27.93
N THR A 455 6.04 16.35 -26.75
CA THR A 455 7.27 17.13 -26.58
C THR A 455 8.34 16.25 -25.97
N LEU A 456 9.44 16.06 -26.70
CA LEU A 456 10.59 15.26 -26.28
C LEU A 456 11.88 16.02 -26.56
N SER A 457 12.75 16.11 -25.56
CA SER A 457 14.02 16.84 -25.65
C SER A 457 15.21 15.89 -25.56
N ASN A 458 16.32 16.25 -26.21
CA ASN A 458 17.65 15.66 -26.04
C ASN A 458 17.76 14.15 -26.29
N GLN A 459 17.26 13.64 -27.42
CA GLN A 459 17.44 12.24 -27.76
C GLN A 459 18.49 12.03 -28.86
N ASN A 460 18.91 10.77 -28.99
CA ASN A 460 19.55 10.23 -30.18
C ASN A 460 18.50 10.14 -31.33
N SER A 461 18.90 9.64 -32.49
CA SER A 461 17.98 9.33 -33.58
C SER A 461 16.88 8.33 -33.16
N MET A 462 15.62 8.70 -33.37
CA MET A 462 14.45 7.87 -33.03
C MET A 462 13.58 7.56 -34.25
N THR A 463 12.75 6.53 -34.11
CA THR A 463 11.55 6.33 -34.94
C THR A 463 10.31 6.63 -34.12
N ILE A 464 9.45 7.48 -34.62
CA ILE A 464 8.25 7.96 -33.92
C ILE A 464 7.04 7.60 -34.77
N GLU A 465 6.10 6.86 -34.19
CA GLU A 465 4.82 6.50 -34.81
C GLU A 465 3.70 7.33 -34.17
N GLY A 466 2.98 8.06 -35.02
CA GLY A 466 1.81 8.84 -34.63
C GLY A 466 0.60 7.99 -34.29
N SER A 467 -0.39 8.63 -33.68
CA SER A 467 -1.66 8.02 -33.31
C SER A 467 -2.64 7.96 -34.48
N GLY A 468 -3.87 7.50 -34.24
CA GLY A 468 -4.94 7.61 -35.23
C GLY A 468 -5.56 9.02 -35.35
N GLY A 469 -5.02 10.01 -34.64
CA GLY A 469 -5.55 11.38 -34.56
C GLY A 469 -4.57 12.45 -35.05
N ASN A 470 -4.93 13.71 -34.83
CA ASN A 470 -4.03 14.83 -35.14
C ASN A 470 -2.96 14.90 -34.04
N ASP A 471 -1.71 14.73 -34.45
CA ASP A 471 -0.57 14.72 -33.55
C ASP A 471 0.33 15.93 -33.77
N ALA A 472 0.77 16.60 -32.70
CA ALA A 472 1.86 17.58 -32.77
C ALA A 472 3.17 16.98 -32.23
N PHE A 473 4.21 17.02 -33.04
CA PHE A 473 5.53 16.50 -32.70
C PHE A 473 6.52 17.64 -32.54
N ASN A 474 6.91 17.93 -31.30
CA ASN A 474 8.04 18.81 -30.99
C ASN A 474 9.19 17.98 -30.44
N ILE A 475 10.01 17.50 -31.37
CA ILE A 475 11.12 16.60 -31.08
C ILE A 475 12.40 17.39 -31.28
N GLY A 476 13.24 17.39 -30.25
CA GLY A 476 14.35 18.34 -30.15
C GLY A 476 15.43 18.17 -31.22
N THR A 477 16.47 17.41 -30.88
CA THR A 477 17.66 17.22 -31.72
C THR A 477 17.80 15.75 -32.04
N GLY A 478 18.49 15.40 -33.12
CA GLY A 478 18.61 14.02 -33.56
C GLY A 478 18.23 13.93 -35.04
N SER A 479 18.58 12.83 -35.69
CA SER A 479 18.06 12.53 -37.04
C SER A 479 16.93 11.52 -36.88
N ASP A 480 15.69 12.00 -36.91
CA ASP A 480 14.50 11.25 -36.53
C ASP A 480 13.70 10.79 -37.75
N THR A 481 12.97 9.68 -37.59
CA THR A 481 12.02 9.19 -38.59
C THR A 481 10.62 9.26 -38.02
N PHE A 482 9.81 10.15 -38.58
CA PHE A 482 8.40 10.28 -38.28
C PHE A 482 7.59 9.41 -39.23
N VAL A 483 6.87 8.44 -38.67
CA VAL A 483 5.81 7.73 -39.34
C VAL A 483 4.51 8.36 -38.85
N GLY A 484 3.92 9.20 -39.70
CA GLY A 484 2.68 9.88 -39.38
C GLY A 484 1.55 8.92 -39.05
N GLY A 485 0.52 9.48 -38.44
CA GLY A 485 -0.70 8.79 -38.08
C GLY A 485 -1.75 8.84 -39.18
N ASN A 486 -3.00 8.63 -38.78
CA ASN A 486 -4.10 9.21 -39.54
C ASN A 486 -4.41 10.57 -38.93
N GLY A 487 -4.42 11.64 -39.72
CA GLY A 487 -4.81 12.93 -39.18
C GLY A 487 -4.25 14.08 -39.99
N ASN A 488 -4.23 15.25 -39.36
CA ASN A 488 -3.41 16.38 -39.77
C ASN A 488 -2.32 16.55 -38.72
N GLU A 489 -1.12 16.05 -39.02
CA GLU A 489 0.04 16.08 -38.14
C GLU A 489 0.74 17.45 -38.20
N ASP A 490 1.30 17.88 -37.07
CA ASP A 490 2.06 19.12 -36.95
C ASP A 490 3.52 18.78 -36.55
N TYR A 491 4.44 18.87 -37.50
CA TYR A 491 5.85 18.57 -37.27
C TYR A 491 6.63 19.85 -36.96
N VAL A 492 7.04 20.01 -35.71
CA VAL A 492 7.66 21.24 -35.19
C VAL A 492 9.18 21.10 -35.14
N PHE A 493 9.89 21.99 -35.83
CA PHE A 493 11.36 21.95 -35.93
C PHE A 493 12.03 23.21 -35.37
N GLY A 494 12.96 23.02 -34.43
CA GLY A 494 13.85 24.07 -33.90
C GLY A 494 15.01 24.40 -34.84
N SER A 495 16.01 25.17 -34.39
CA SER A 495 17.19 25.54 -35.21
C SER A 495 18.32 24.50 -35.27
N ARG A 496 18.14 23.38 -34.57
CA ARG A 496 19.13 22.30 -34.37
C ARG A 496 18.54 20.91 -34.67
N PHE A 497 17.58 20.85 -35.58
CA PHE A 497 17.05 19.58 -36.10
C PHE A 497 18.15 18.81 -36.86
N GLY A 498 18.07 17.49 -36.93
CA GLY A 498 19.11 16.70 -37.60
C GLY A 498 18.82 16.51 -39.07
N GLN A 499 18.96 15.26 -39.51
CA GLN A 499 18.54 14.82 -40.85
C GLN A 499 17.28 13.98 -40.68
N ASP A 500 16.14 14.66 -40.67
CA ASP A 500 14.86 14.06 -40.34
C ASP A 500 14.14 13.53 -41.58
N VAL A 501 13.36 12.48 -41.39
CA VAL A 501 12.53 11.85 -42.43
C VAL A 501 11.08 11.87 -41.96
N ILE A 502 10.20 12.42 -42.79
CA ILE A 502 8.76 12.42 -42.57
C ILE A 502 8.13 11.51 -43.61
N ASN A 503 7.57 10.40 -43.13
CA ASN A 503 6.60 9.59 -43.86
C ASN A 503 5.21 10.04 -43.44
N ASN A 504 4.66 11.02 -44.16
CA ASN A 504 3.30 11.52 -43.95
C ASN A 504 2.34 10.42 -44.43
N VAL A 505 1.92 9.54 -43.52
CA VAL A 505 1.15 8.34 -43.86
C VAL A 505 -0.14 8.75 -44.56
N ALA A 506 -0.49 8.04 -45.64
CA ALA A 506 -1.66 8.36 -46.44
C ALA A 506 -2.95 8.26 -45.60
N SER A 507 -3.56 9.41 -45.27
CA SER A 507 -4.90 9.41 -44.68
C SER A 507 -5.89 8.62 -45.56
N SER A 508 -6.60 7.68 -44.95
CA SER A 508 -7.39 6.65 -45.66
C SER A 508 -8.59 7.16 -46.47
N GLY A 509 -8.83 8.48 -46.57
CA GLY A 509 -10.09 9.01 -47.10
C GLY A 509 -10.04 10.19 -48.08
N SER A 510 -9.00 11.04 -48.06
CA SER A 510 -9.03 12.31 -48.84
C SER A 510 -8.22 12.26 -50.14
N GLY A 511 -7.12 11.50 -50.18
CA GLY A 511 -6.14 11.58 -51.26
C GLY A 511 -5.50 12.97 -51.43
N MET A 512 -5.67 13.85 -50.44
CA MET A 512 -5.15 15.22 -50.43
C MET A 512 -3.97 15.36 -49.46
N ALA A 513 -3.12 16.35 -49.71
CA ALA A 513 -2.09 16.76 -48.76
C ALA A 513 -2.72 17.18 -47.43
N HIS A 514 -2.06 16.87 -46.33
CA HIS A 514 -2.54 17.11 -44.96
C HIS A 514 -1.35 17.35 -44.02
N GLY A 515 -1.66 17.87 -42.82
CA GLY A 515 -0.63 18.23 -41.84
C GLY A 515 0.21 19.43 -42.26
N GLN A 516 1.15 19.81 -41.40
CA GLN A 516 2.04 20.94 -41.58
C GLN A 516 3.43 20.70 -41.01
N ILE A 517 4.40 21.48 -41.48
CA ILE A 517 5.74 21.58 -40.90
C ILE A 517 5.93 23.01 -40.39
N ASP A 518 6.18 23.12 -39.09
CA ASP A 518 6.27 24.38 -38.36
C ASP A 518 7.72 24.63 -37.92
N PHE A 519 8.38 25.56 -38.60
CA PHE A 519 9.73 25.99 -38.23
C PHE A 519 9.65 27.05 -37.13
N LEU A 520 10.25 26.75 -35.98
CA LEU A 520 10.29 27.65 -34.82
C LEU A 520 11.12 28.91 -35.08
N SER A 521 11.03 29.88 -34.16
CA SER A 521 11.72 31.17 -34.24
C SER A 521 13.22 31.00 -34.52
N GLY A 522 13.72 31.72 -35.53
CA GLY A 522 15.11 31.67 -35.97
C GLY A 522 15.31 30.98 -37.32
N ILE A 523 14.27 30.34 -37.86
CA ILE A 523 14.22 29.84 -39.24
C ILE A 523 13.14 30.63 -39.99
N THR A 524 13.52 31.24 -41.12
CA THR A 524 12.59 31.91 -42.04
C THR A 524 12.69 31.30 -43.43
N ASP A 525 11.81 31.75 -44.33
CA ASP A 525 11.87 31.52 -45.77
C ASP A 525 13.26 31.73 -46.40
N GLN A 526 14.09 32.60 -45.83
CA GLN A 526 15.46 32.90 -46.28
C GLN A 526 16.52 31.93 -45.76
N ASN A 527 16.13 30.94 -44.94
CA ASN A 527 17.03 29.91 -44.42
C ASN A 527 16.80 28.53 -45.05
N LEU A 528 15.77 28.37 -45.87
CA LEU A 528 15.28 27.07 -46.34
C LEU A 528 15.50 26.89 -47.84
N TRP A 529 16.08 25.75 -48.23
CA TRP A 529 16.29 25.38 -49.62
C TRP A 529 15.51 24.10 -49.97
N PHE A 530 14.53 24.22 -50.86
CA PHE A 530 13.66 23.13 -51.29
C PHE A 530 14.19 22.50 -52.57
N ARG A 531 14.32 21.17 -52.60
CA ARG A 531 14.72 20.43 -53.79
C ARG A 531 13.98 19.10 -53.90
N GLN A 532 13.83 18.64 -55.14
CA GLN A 532 13.36 17.29 -55.43
C GLN A 532 14.55 16.34 -55.55
N THR A 533 14.52 15.25 -54.79
CA THR A 533 15.51 14.16 -54.87
C THR A 533 14.77 12.85 -55.12
N GLY A 534 14.82 12.34 -56.36
CA GLY A 534 13.96 11.22 -56.75
C GLY A 534 12.47 11.56 -56.62
N ASN A 535 11.75 10.81 -55.79
CA ASN A 535 10.35 11.08 -55.47
C ASN A 535 10.15 11.88 -54.16
N ASP A 536 11.23 12.23 -53.46
CA ASP A 536 11.17 12.89 -52.16
C ASP A 536 11.32 14.40 -52.30
N LEU A 537 10.73 15.14 -51.36
CA LEU A 537 11.02 16.56 -51.15
C LEU A 537 12.07 16.68 -50.05
N GLU A 538 13.21 17.28 -50.36
CA GLU A 538 14.23 17.62 -49.37
C GLU A 538 14.22 19.13 -49.10
N ILE A 539 14.33 19.50 -47.82
CA ILE A 539 14.37 20.87 -47.33
C ILE A 539 15.66 21.04 -46.53
N ASP A 540 16.67 21.66 -47.11
CA ASP A 540 17.94 21.92 -46.44
C ASP A 540 17.85 23.23 -45.63
N HIS A 541 18.46 23.25 -44.43
CA HIS A 541 18.71 24.48 -43.68
C HIS A 541 20.07 25.05 -44.09
N LEU A 542 20.04 26.19 -44.77
CA LEU A 542 21.19 26.86 -45.37
C LEU A 542 22.35 27.05 -44.38
N GLY A 543 23.55 26.63 -44.81
CA GLY A 543 24.79 26.76 -44.05
C GLY A 543 24.99 25.66 -43.00
N THR A 544 24.14 24.63 -43.00
CA THR A 544 24.19 23.53 -42.03
C THR A 544 24.04 22.16 -42.71
N THR A 545 24.25 21.07 -41.98
CA THR A 545 23.98 19.70 -42.47
C THR A 545 22.55 19.23 -42.17
N GLN A 546 21.71 20.12 -41.63
CA GLN A 546 20.34 19.79 -41.21
C GLN A 546 19.43 19.74 -42.43
N LYS A 547 18.57 18.73 -42.50
CA LYS A 547 17.62 18.57 -43.60
C LYS A 547 16.37 17.83 -43.15
N ILE A 548 15.23 18.15 -43.76
CA ILE A 548 14.00 17.36 -43.65
C ILE A 548 13.75 16.71 -44.99
N THR A 549 13.46 15.41 -44.99
CA THR A 549 13.05 14.65 -46.17
C THR A 549 11.60 14.24 -46.01
N VAL A 550 10.69 14.80 -46.82
CA VAL A 550 9.31 14.33 -46.89
C VAL A 550 9.24 13.24 -47.97
N SER A 551 9.05 12.00 -47.53
CA SER A 551 9.10 10.82 -48.39
C SER A 551 7.95 10.79 -49.39
N ASN A 552 8.27 10.41 -50.63
CA ASN A 552 7.32 10.16 -51.72
C ASN A 552 6.43 11.36 -52.11
N TRP A 553 6.84 12.59 -51.79
CA TRP A 553 6.14 13.84 -52.14
C TRP A 553 5.74 13.91 -53.63
N PHE A 554 6.64 13.53 -54.53
CA PHE A 554 6.46 13.58 -55.99
C PHE A 554 6.02 12.23 -56.59
N GLY A 555 5.67 11.24 -55.77
CA GLY A 555 5.30 9.88 -56.19
C GLY A 555 3.90 9.72 -56.81
N GLY A 556 3.15 10.82 -56.95
CA GLY A 556 1.81 10.83 -57.56
C GLY A 556 0.65 10.60 -56.60
N ASN A 557 0.92 10.34 -55.31
CA ASN A 557 -0.09 10.31 -54.26
C ASN A 557 0.04 11.57 -53.38
N ASN A 558 -0.90 12.51 -53.52
CA ASN A 558 -0.85 13.77 -52.77
C ASN A 558 -1.03 13.58 -51.26
N SER A 559 -1.55 12.44 -50.80
CA SER A 559 -1.64 12.16 -49.36
C SER A 559 -0.29 11.85 -48.72
N ALA A 560 0.80 11.70 -49.48
CA ALA A 560 2.16 11.64 -48.92
C ALA A 560 2.77 13.04 -48.70
N GLN A 561 2.07 14.10 -49.12
CA GLN A 561 2.54 15.48 -49.02
C GLN A 561 2.04 16.13 -47.73
N VAL A 562 2.86 17.01 -47.18
CA VAL A 562 2.48 17.96 -46.14
C VAL A 562 1.76 19.15 -46.77
N GLN A 563 0.66 19.62 -46.17
CA GLN A 563 -0.18 20.68 -46.77
C GLN A 563 0.46 22.06 -46.71
N ARG A 564 1.20 22.35 -45.63
CA ARG A 564 1.70 23.69 -45.33
C ARG A 564 3.06 23.66 -44.65
N PHE A 565 3.89 24.64 -44.97
CA PHE A 565 5.13 24.95 -44.25
C PHE A 565 5.03 26.35 -43.65
N ASN A 566 5.31 26.50 -42.36
CA ASN A 566 5.30 27.78 -41.67
C ASN A 566 6.73 28.17 -41.27
N ALA A 567 7.19 29.37 -41.64
CA ALA A 567 8.52 29.87 -41.30
C ALA A 567 8.53 31.40 -41.22
N GLY A 568 9.15 31.98 -40.19
CA GLY A 568 9.28 33.44 -40.06
C GLY A 568 7.96 34.24 -40.04
N GLY A 569 6.84 33.61 -39.68
CA GLY A 569 5.51 34.23 -39.75
C GLY A 569 4.88 34.26 -41.15
N LEU A 570 5.44 33.49 -42.09
CA LEU A 570 4.92 33.25 -43.43
C LEU A 570 4.51 31.78 -43.59
N ALA A 571 3.62 31.52 -44.53
CA ALA A 571 3.18 30.20 -44.94
C ALA A 571 3.53 29.93 -46.41
N LEU A 572 3.89 28.68 -46.71
CA LEU A 572 4.05 28.12 -48.05
C LEU A 572 3.12 26.91 -48.19
N ASP A 573 2.24 26.92 -49.19
CA ASP A 573 1.31 25.82 -49.45
C ASP A 573 1.32 25.34 -50.92
N SER A 574 0.40 25.83 -51.74
CA SER A 574 0.20 25.50 -53.15
C SER A 574 1.38 25.83 -54.08
N GLN A 575 2.37 26.58 -53.61
CA GLN A 575 3.51 27.09 -54.38
C GLN A 575 4.78 26.22 -54.29
N VAL A 576 4.79 25.12 -53.51
CA VAL A 576 6.00 24.30 -53.26
C VAL A 576 6.67 23.84 -54.55
N SER A 577 5.92 23.30 -55.52
CA SER A 577 6.49 22.83 -56.78
C SER A 577 7.11 23.95 -57.62
N GLN A 578 6.53 25.16 -57.60
CA GLN A 578 7.09 26.32 -58.28
C GLN A 578 8.41 26.76 -57.63
N LEU A 579 8.45 26.78 -56.29
CA LEU A 579 9.65 27.11 -55.54
C LEU A 579 10.79 26.11 -55.80
N VAL A 580 10.49 24.81 -55.76
CA VAL A 580 11.43 23.73 -56.08
C VAL A 580 12.00 23.88 -57.49
N ALA A 581 11.17 24.18 -58.49
CA ALA A 581 11.63 24.37 -59.88
C ALA A 581 12.56 25.59 -60.04
N ALA A 582 12.26 26.70 -59.35
CA ALA A 582 13.11 27.89 -59.37
C ALA A 582 14.46 27.64 -58.69
N MET A 583 14.46 26.97 -57.54
CA MET A 583 15.68 26.58 -56.82
C MET A 583 16.52 25.59 -57.65
N ALA A 584 15.91 24.59 -58.28
CA ALA A 584 16.59 23.67 -59.18
C ALA A 584 17.24 24.38 -60.37
N SER A 585 16.54 25.34 -60.99
CA SER A 585 17.06 26.14 -62.11
C SER A 585 18.26 27.01 -61.70
N TYR A 586 18.20 27.59 -60.49
CA TYR A 586 19.32 28.32 -59.93
C TYR A 586 20.52 27.40 -59.68
N ALA A 587 20.32 26.25 -59.02
CA ALA A 587 21.39 25.31 -58.72
C ALA A 587 22.06 24.77 -59.99
N ALA A 588 21.27 24.43 -61.03
CA ALA A 588 21.79 24.00 -62.33
C ALA A 588 22.66 25.07 -63.01
N SER A 589 22.34 26.36 -62.81
CA SER A 589 23.10 27.48 -63.35
C SER A 589 24.31 27.88 -62.48
N ASN A 590 24.39 27.35 -61.25
CA ASN A 590 25.41 27.70 -60.26
C ASN A 590 25.98 26.43 -59.64
N ALA A 591 26.71 25.63 -60.42
CA ALA A 591 27.17 24.30 -60.00
C ALA A 591 28.03 24.26 -58.73
N SER A 592 28.62 25.39 -58.30
CA SER A 592 29.36 25.50 -57.04
C SER A 592 28.50 25.81 -55.82
N PHE A 593 27.20 26.08 -56.00
CA PHE A 593 26.27 26.34 -54.92
C PHE A 593 25.97 25.02 -54.19
N ASN A 594 26.16 25.04 -52.87
CA ASN A 594 25.79 23.93 -51.99
C ASN A 594 24.98 24.51 -50.81
N PRO A 595 23.71 24.12 -50.63
CA PRO A 595 22.90 24.63 -49.53
C PRO A 595 23.51 24.33 -48.16
N ALA A 596 24.26 23.23 -48.02
CA ALA A 596 24.87 22.86 -46.74
C ALA A 596 26.04 23.78 -46.31
N THR A 597 26.59 24.58 -47.23
CA THR A 597 27.69 25.52 -46.92
C THR A 597 27.34 26.98 -47.20
N ALA A 598 26.24 27.25 -47.90
CA ALA A 598 25.76 28.60 -48.19
C ALA A 598 25.00 29.16 -46.98
N HIS A 599 25.58 30.14 -46.28
CA HIS A 599 24.99 30.72 -45.06
C HIS A 599 23.92 31.79 -45.33
N THR A 600 23.66 32.11 -46.58
CA THR A 600 22.69 33.14 -47.01
C THR A 600 21.97 32.68 -48.27
N MET A 601 20.66 32.92 -48.36
CA MET A 601 19.89 32.71 -49.58
C MET A 601 20.50 33.49 -50.76
N PRO A 602 20.61 32.90 -51.96
CA PRO A 602 21.14 33.61 -53.12
C PRO A 602 20.36 34.87 -53.47
N THR A 603 21.07 35.93 -53.85
CA THR A 603 20.50 37.26 -54.16
C THR A 603 20.03 37.40 -55.61
N ASN A 604 19.94 36.30 -56.37
CA ASN A 604 19.47 36.33 -57.76
C ASN A 604 18.03 36.86 -57.83
N THR A 605 17.81 37.90 -58.63
CA THR A 605 16.53 38.62 -58.68
C THR A 605 15.34 37.73 -59.04
N ALA A 606 15.50 36.79 -59.97
CA ALA A 606 14.41 35.91 -60.40
C ALA A 606 14.05 34.88 -59.32
N LEU A 607 15.07 34.32 -58.65
CA LEU A 607 14.85 33.42 -57.52
C LEU A 607 14.18 34.15 -56.35
N GLN A 608 14.67 35.34 -55.99
CA GLN A 608 14.12 36.16 -54.90
C GLN A 608 12.66 36.57 -55.17
N ALA A 609 12.33 36.95 -56.41
CA ALA A 609 10.96 37.23 -56.79
C ALA A 609 10.04 35.99 -56.66
N THR A 610 10.56 34.80 -56.94
CA THR A 610 9.79 33.56 -56.76
C THR A 610 9.59 33.25 -55.28
N ILE A 611 10.64 33.33 -54.46
CA ILE A 611 10.54 33.14 -53.01
C ILE A 611 9.48 34.07 -52.41
N ALA A 612 9.55 35.37 -52.69
CA ALA A 612 8.60 36.35 -52.17
C ALA A 612 7.15 36.13 -52.66
N ALA A 613 6.96 35.50 -53.83
CA ALA A 613 5.63 35.18 -54.35
C ALA A 613 5.09 33.84 -53.83
N SER A 614 5.97 32.92 -53.43
CA SER A 614 5.60 31.60 -52.92
C SER A 614 5.20 31.61 -51.45
N TRP A 615 5.80 32.49 -50.64
CA TRP A 615 5.49 32.67 -49.22
C TRP A 615 4.49 33.82 -49.00
N HIS A 616 3.49 33.62 -48.15
CA HIS A 616 2.46 34.63 -47.85
C HIS A 616 2.10 34.71 -46.37
N HIS A 617 1.42 35.77 -45.97
CA HIS A 617 0.87 35.92 -44.62
C HIS A 617 -0.46 35.17 -44.43
#